data_AF-A0A2J6QNE9-F1
#
_entry.id   AF-A0A2J6QNE9-F1
#
_cell.length_a   1.000
_cell.length_b   1.000
_cell.length_c   1.000
_cell.angle_alpha   90.00
_cell.angle_beta   90.00
_cell.angle_gamma   90.00
#
_symmetry.space_group_name_H-M   'P 1'
#
loop_
_entity.id
_entity.type
_entity.pdbx_description
1 polymer ?
#
loop_
_entity_poly.entity_id
_entity_poly.type
_entity_poly.pdbx_seq_one_letter_code
_entity_poly.pdbx_strand_id
1 'polypeptide(L)'
;MDLTPIRVSGKNRRDNSKKAISKRKALRRTPGRPLKEPTSNAASQSSASSTPSTKKFKRRTLENIKAKRKMSLLERLPTEILETVFLYCLNLELPRASPVIAGKLSSEIIYLHAILSAFDPTWGKWHGREKILKTKRYNEEDSVDIAFEGDPKFQSSILRCRFVTVSRLLAAKDTWIQKNGQDRAFKPEYFSKPQQEDETLSKLTATEYFDNDFTSFSEFTQERDRFSIRRHYNWDVNRDLAAGVEIPSSLLLGPWTEDSIKLLFWLIKAGARIDWVGSTSGEVAREGLQRAIITGNTTAIHLLEWAGLIEELDFQTLIWSFRNAGGDKNATVNHILRIGLSQLPTRDIEKIGRGLADMQNEAEHEGDQAKLRFVKGIKEYSPLF
;
A
#
# COMPACT_ATOMS: atom_id res chain seq x y z
N MET A 1 -6.72 -34.21 -21.23
CA MET A 1 -6.20 -33.52 -22.43
C MET A 1 -4.80 -33.04 -22.09
N ASP A 2 -3.78 -33.74 -22.59
CA ASP A 2 -2.38 -33.43 -22.31
C ASP A 2 -1.93 -32.23 -23.16
N LEU A 3 -1.57 -31.14 -22.49
CA LEU A 3 -1.04 -29.94 -23.15
C LEU A 3 0.46 -30.11 -23.40
N THR A 4 0.85 -30.12 -24.68
CA THR A 4 2.25 -30.10 -25.12
C THR A 4 3.00 -28.89 -24.54
N PRO A 5 4.15 -29.09 -23.88
CA PRO A 5 4.89 -28.00 -23.26
C PRO A 5 5.63 -27.16 -24.31
N ILE A 6 5.37 -25.85 -24.30
CA ILE A 6 6.09 -24.87 -25.12
C ILE A 6 7.47 -24.62 -24.49
N ARG A 7 8.56 -25.05 -25.15
CA ARG A 7 9.94 -24.69 -24.76
C ARG A 7 10.21 -23.22 -25.08
N VAL A 8 10.14 -22.36 -24.07
CA VAL A 8 10.60 -20.97 -24.15
C VAL A 8 12.13 -20.94 -24.18
N SER A 9 12.72 -20.59 -25.33
CA SER A 9 14.18 -20.44 -25.47
C SER A 9 14.70 -19.28 -24.61
N GLY A 10 15.67 -19.57 -23.74
CA GLY A 10 16.29 -18.57 -22.87
C GLY A 10 16.92 -17.41 -23.65
N LYS A 11 16.89 -16.21 -23.06
CA LYS A 11 17.58 -15.03 -23.58
C LYS A 11 19.10 -15.29 -23.63
N ASN A 12 19.63 -15.69 -24.78
CA ASN A 12 21.07 -15.82 -25.01
C ASN A 12 21.74 -14.46 -24.83
N ARG A 13 22.49 -14.31 -23.73
CA ARG A 13 23.35 -13.14 -23.51
C ARG A 13 24.51 -13.18 -24.51
N ARG A 14 24.73 -12.05 -25.17
CA ARG A 14 25.84 -11.84 -26.10
C ARG A 14 27.17 -11.92 -25.34
N ASP A 15 28.10 -12.75 -25.82
CA ASP A 15 29.47 -12.73 -25.32
C ASP A 15 30.14 -11.40 -25.71
N ASN A 16 30.63 -10.69 -24.69
CA ASN A 16 31.29 -9.40 -24.79
C ASN A 16 32.79 -9.49 -24.45
N SER A 17 33.38 -10.69 -24.46
CA SER A 17 34.83 -10.84 -24.29
C SER A 17 35.60 -10.10 -25.39
N LYS A 18 36.77 -9.54 -25.04
CA LYS A 18 37.63 -8.80 -25.99
C LYS A 18 37.96 -9.64 -27.24
N LYS A 19 38.12 -10.96 -27.07
CA LYS A 19 38.39 -11.92 -28.15
C LYS A 19 37.20 -12.07 -29.11
N ALA A 20 35.98 -12.15 -28.59
CA ALA A 20 34.76 -12.22 -29.40
C ALA A 20 34.47 -10.92 -30.17
N ILE A 21 34.76 -9.76 -29.55
CA ILE A 21 34.62 -8.45 -30.20
C ILE A 21 35.65 -8.27 -31.33
N SER A 22 36.90 -8.68 -31.10
CA SER A 22 37.97 -8.66 -32.11
C SER A 22 37.61 -9.50 -33.34
N LYS A 23 37.18 -10.76 -33.15
CA LYS A 23 36.73 -11.62 -34.25
C LYS A 23 35.58 -11.00 -35.05
N ARG A 24 34.63 -10.32 -34.39
CA ARG A 24 33.48 -9.69 -35.08
C ARG A 24 33.89 -8.45 -35.89
N LYS A 25 34.84 -7.65 -35.37
CA LYS A 25 35.43 -6.52 -36.10
C LYS A 25 36.24 -6.99 -37.31
N ALA A 26 37.01 -8.07 -37.17
CA ALA A 26 37.75 -8.67 -38.29
C ALA A 26 36.80 -9.14 -39.41
N LEU A 27 35.60 -9.61 -39.05
CA LEU A 27 34.58 -10.05 -40.01
C LEU A 27 33.73 -8.89 -40.58
N ARG A 28 34.02 -7.62 -40.26
CA ARG A 28 33.26 -6.41 -40.69
C ARG A 28 31.73 -6.54 -40.56
N ARG A 29 31.24 -7.28 -39.56
CA ARG A 29 29.79 -7.51 -39.38
C ARG A 29 29.13 -6.36 -38.63
N THR A 30 28.03 -5.84 -39.17
CA THR A 30 27.18 -4.84 -38.52
C THR A 30 26.59 -5.39 -37.20
N PRO A 31 26.25 -4.52 -36.22
CA PRO A 31 25.77 -4.95 -34.91
C PRO A 31 24.32 -5.51 -34.96
N GLY A 32 24.13 -6.69 -35.54
CA GLY A 32 22.84 -7.38 -35.61
C GLY A 32 22.63 -8.45 -34.52
N ARG A 33 21.40 -8.96 -34.44
CA ARG A 33 20.99 -10.09 -33.60
C ARG A 33 21.90 -11.31 -33.82
N PRO A 34 22.37 -12.00 -32.77
CA PRO A 34 23.23 -13.18 -32.93
C PRO A 34 22.53 -14.25 -33.78
N LEU A 35 23.21 -14.76 -34.81
CA LEU A 35 22.75 -15.89 -35.62
C LEU A 35 22.75 -17.15 -34.75
N LYS A 36 21.69 -17.96 -34.83
CA LYS A 36 21.62 -19.30 -34.24
C LYS A 36 22.63 -20.18 -34.98
N GLU A 37 23.70 -20.62 -34.31
CA GLU A 37 24.52 -21.70 -34.87
C GLU A 37 23.77 -23.04 -34.69
N PRO A 38 23.77 -23.91 -35.70
CA PRO A 38 23.13 -25.21 -35.61
C PRO A 38 24.00 -26.13 -34.73
N THR A 39 23.57 -26.34 -33.49
CA THR A 39 24.18 -27.35 -32.63
C THR A 39 23.70 -28.73 -33.04
N SER A 40 24.62 -29.52 -33.60
CA SER A 40 24.49 -30.96 -33.81
C SER A 40 24.21 -31.67 -32.48
N ASN A 41 23.28 -32.62 -32.52
CA ASN A 41 22.92 -33.53 -31.43
C ASN A 41 24.14 -34.27 -30.87
N ALA A 42 24.31 -34.25 -29.54
CA ALA A 42 24.95 -35.32 -28.78
C ALA A 42 24.38 -35.35 -27.36
N ALA A 43 24.23 -36.56 -26.83
CA ALA A 43 23.30 -36.95 -25.79
C ALA A 43 23.69 -36.59 -24.34
N SER A 44 22.64 -36.49 -23.53
CA SER A 44 22.47 -36.91 -22.13
C SER A 44 23.62 -36.79 -21.13
N GLN A 45 23.40 -35.99 -20.07
CA GLN A 45 23.55 -36.47 -18.68
C GLN A 45 22.81 -35.55 -17.68
N SER A 46 22.51 -36.16 -16.55
CA SER A 46 21.45 -35.95 -15.57
C SER A 46 21.65 -34.82 -14.54
N SER A 47 20.50 -34.33 -14.06
CA SER A 47 20.16 -33.98 -12.66
C SER A 47 21.18 -33.23 -11.80
N ALA A 48 20.97 -31.92 -11.60
CA ALA A 48 21.22 -31.28 -10.32
C ALA A 48 20.32 -30.03 -10.16
N SER A 49 19.66 -29.95 -9.02
CA SER A 49 18.81 -28.86 -8.56
C SER A 49 19.47 -27.49 -8.71
N SER A 50 18.85 -26.57 -9.45
CA SER A 50 19.21 -25.15 -9.42
C SER A 50 18.07 -24.37 -8.77
N THR A 51 18.28 -24.02 -7.50
CA THR A 51 17.56 -22.96 -6.80
C THR A 51 17.62 -21.66 -7.63
N PRO A 52 16.56 -20.83 -7.62
CA PRO A 52 16.57 -19.58 -8.37
C PRO A 52 17.54 -18.59 -7.70
N SER A 53 18.70 -18.38 -8.31
CA SER A 53 19.65 -17.36 -7.88
C SER A 53 18.98 -15.99 -7.92
N THR A 54 18.73 -15.41 -6.76
CA THR A 54 18.31 -14.01 -6.61
C THR A 54 19.41 -13.12 -7.18
N LYS A 55 19.17 -12.54 -8.35
CA LYS A 55 20.08 -11.56 -8.94
C LYS A 55 20.13 -10.35 -8.01
N LYS A 56 21.21 -10.20 -7.25
CA LYS A 56 21.50 -8.98 -6.50
C LYS A 56 21.45 -7.79 -7.46
N PHE A 57 20.45 -6.94 -7.30
CA PHE A 57 20.34 -5.69 -8.06
C PHE A 57 21.53 -4.80 -7.70
N LYS A 58 22.47 -4.60 -8.63
CA LYS A 58 23.57 -3.65 -8.43
C LYS A 58 22.97 -2.24 -8.38
N ARG A 59 22.92 -1.64 -7.19
CA ARG A 59 22.55 -0.23 -6.99
C ARG A 59 23.53 0.63 -7.79
N ARG A 60 23.04 1.36 -8.80
CA ARG A 60 23.89 2.23 -9.62
C ARG A 60 24.21 3.49 -8.80
N THR A 61 25.47 3.69 -8.44
CA THR A 61 25.92 4.92 -7.79
C THR A 61 25.94 6.09 -8.77
N LEU A 62 25.80 7.33 -8.29
CA LEU A 62 25.84 8.52 -9.14
C LEU A 62 27.12 8.62 -9.97
N GLU A 63 28.25 8.23 -9.39
CA GLU A 63 29.55 8.17 -10.07
C GLU A 63 29.52 7.24 -11.29
N ASN A 64 28.92 6.06 -11.14
CA ASN A 64 28.77 5.08 -12.22
C ASN A 64 27.81 5.55 -13.33
N ILE A 65 26.87 6.43 -13.00
CA ILE A 65 25.92 7.03 -13.96
C ILE A 65 26.61 8.18 -14.71
N LYS A 66 27.28 9.08 -13.99
CA LYS A 66 28.03 10.21 -14.56
C LYS A 66 29.15 9.74 -15.50
N ALA A 67 29.86 8.67 -15.16
CA ALA A 67 31.00 8.18 -15.95
C ALA A 67 30.64 7.54 -17.31
N LYS A 68 29.36 7.17 -17.54
CA LYS A 68 28.95 6.42 -18.73
C LYS A 68 28.16 7.22 -19.76
N ARG A 69 27.85 8.50 -19.50
CA ARG A 69 26.95 9.30 -20.33
C ARG A 69 27.46 10.72 -20.53
N LYS A 70 27.28 11.27 -21.73
CA LYS A 70 27.41 12.70 -22.01
C LYS A 70 26.27 13.44 -21.29
N MET A 71 26.59 14.20 -20.25
CA MET A 71 25.61 14.93 -19.45
C MET A 71 25.00 16.10 -20.22
N SER A 72 23.70 16.33 -20.03
CA SER A 72 23.04 17.55 -20.53
C SER A 72 23.52 18.80 -19.77
N LEU A 73 23.23 19.99 -20.31
CA LEU A 73 23.57 21.25 -19.61
C LEU A 73 22.88 21.34 -18.25
N LEU A 74 21.62 20.91 -18.16
CA LEU A 74 20.86 20.88 -16.91
C LEU A 74 21.47 19.89 -15.89
N GLU A 75 21.91 18.71 -16.34
CA GLU A 75 22.58 17.73 -15.47
C GLU A 75 23.94 18.23 -14.94
N ARG A 76 24.57 19.19 -15.62
CA ARG A 76 25.87 19.78 -15.23
C ARG A 76 25.74 20.89 -14.19
N LEU A 77 24.55 21.43 -13.95
CA LEU A 77 24.35 22.48 -12.96
C LEU A 77 24.78 22.04 -11.55
N PRO A 78 25.27 22.94 -10.70
CA PRO A 78 25.52 22.64 -9.29
C PRO A 78 24.25 22.09 -8.59
N THR A 79 24.45 21.29 -7.55
CA THR A 79 23.34 20.64 -6.83
C THR A 79 22.42 21.68 -6.22
N GLU A 80 23.00 22.73 -5.64
CA GLU A 80 22.33 23.82 -4.94
C GLU A 80 21.38 24.58 -5.88
N ILE A 81 21.80 24.80 -7.13
CA ILE A 81 20.97 25.46 -8.14
C ILE A 81 19.80 24.56 -8.55
N LEU A 82 20.04 23.26 -8.73
CA LEU A 82 18.96 22.32 -9.05
C LEU A 82 17.97 22.17 -7.90
N GLU A 83 18.45 22.12 -6.66
CA GLU A 83 17.64 22.12 -5.46
C GLU A 83 16.78 23.38 -5.38
N THR A 84 17.35 24.56 -5.59
CA THR A 84 16.60 25.84 -5.59
C THR A 84 15.53 25.87 -6.68
N VAL A 85 15.87 25.45 -7.90
CA VAL A 85 14.90 25.36 -9.01
C VAL A 85 13.77 24.39 -8.66
N PHE A 86 14.10 23.21 -8.12
CA PHE A 86 13.10 22.22 -7.72
C PHE A 86 12.19 22.75 -6.60
N LEU A 87 12.74 23.38 -5.56
CA LEU A 87 11.95 23.94 -4.46
C LEU A 87 11.03 25.07 -4.92
N TYR A 88 11.43 25.83 -5.94
CA TYR A 88 10.59 26.89 -6.50
C TYR A 88 9.40 26.36 -7.31
N CYS A 89 9.62 25.32 -8.14
CA CYS A 89 8.58 24.80 -9.05
C CYS A 89 7.83 23.58 -8.54
N LEU A 90 8.39 22.85 -7.57
CA LEU A 90 7.90 21.58 -7.01
C LEU A 90 7.46 20.54 -8.06
N ASN A 91 8.07 20.59 -9.25
CA ASN A 91 7.70 19.73 -10.35
C ASN A 91 8.38 18.35 -10.22
N LEU A 92 7.59 17.34 -9.88
CA LEU A 92 8.04 15.95 -9.71
C LEU A 92 8.55 15.30 -11.00
N GLU A 93 8.29 15.89 -12.17
CA GLU A 93 8.82 15.42 -13.44
C GLU A 93 10.31 15.75 -13.63
N LEU A 94 10.82 16.76 -12.91
CA LEU A 94 12.23 17.15 -12.98
C LEU A 94 13.19 16.02 -12.52
N PRO A 95 13.01 15.41 -11.33
CA PRO A 95 13.80 14.24 -10.94
C PRO A 95 13.50 13.01 -11.83
N ARG A 96 12.28 12.88 -12.38
CA ARG A 96 11.94 11.75 -13.29
C ARG A 96 12.66 11.84 -14.64
N ALA A 97 12.93 13.06 -15.12
CA ALA A 97 13.57 13.30 -16.42
C ALA A 97 15.02 12.79 -16.49
N SER A 98 15.75 12.74 -15.37
CA SER A 98 17.13 12.23 -15.35
C SER A 98 17.51 11.59 -14.01
N PRO A 99 18.12 10.38 -14.01
CA PRO A 99 18.68 9.78 -12.81
C PRO A 99 19.81 10.61 -12.15
N VAL A 100 20.51 11.45 -12.92
CA VAL A 100 21.55 12.33 -12.37
C VAL A 100 20.91 13.48 -11.59
N ILE A 101 19.86 14.08 -12.15
CA ILE A 101 19.08 15.13 -11.48
C ILE A 101 18.38 14.54 -10.25
N ALA A 102 17.74 13.37 -10.39
CA ALA A 102 17.14 12.65 -9.27
C ALA A 102 18.14 12.46 -8.13
N GLY A 103 19.35 11.97 -8.43
CA GLY A 103 20.36 11.74 -7.41
C GLY A 103 20.88 13.02 -6.75
N LYS A 104 20.92 14.15 -7.48
CA LYS A 104 21.25 15.46 -6.90
C LYS A 104 20.14 15.98 -5.99
N LEU A 105 18.88 15.75 -6.35
CA LEU A 105 17.70 16.14 -5.56
C LEU A 105 17.34 15.11 -4.47
N SER A 106 18.14 14.05 -4.29
CA SER A 106 17.87 12.97 -3.33
C SER A 106 18.37 13.28 -1.91
N SER A 107 18.16 14.51 -1.44
CA SER A 107 18.51 14.92 -0.08
C SER A 107 17.28 14.90 0.83
N GLU A 108 17.49 14.58 2.10
CA GLU A 108 16.40 14.47 3.08
C GLU A 108 15.64 15.80 3.25
N ILE A 109 16.37 16.92 3.20
CA ILE A 109 15.82 18.27 3.26
C ILE A 109 14.83 18.52 2.12
N ILE A 110 15.17 18.10 0.89
CA ILE A 110 14.32 18.29 -0.29
C ILE A 110 13.06 17.44 -0.20
N TYR A 111 13.18 16.19 0.29
CA TYR A 111 12.02 15.33 0.50
C TYR A 111 11.07 15.89 1.55
N LEU A 112 11.60 16.31 2.72
CA LEU A 112 10.79 16.90 3.77
C LEU A 112 10.15 18.21 3.32
N HIS A 113 10.86 19.06 2.57
CA HIS A 113 10.29 20.28 2.03
C HIS A 113 9.16 19.98 1.04
N ALA A 114 9.34 19.05 0.11
CA ALA A 114 8.30 18.67 -0.84
C ALA A 114 7.03 18.14 -0.15
N ILE A 115 7.19 17.35 0.92
CA ILE A 115 6.07 16.90 1.75
C ILE A 115 5.44 18.09 2.48
N LEU A 116 6.22 18.93 3.16
CA LEU A 116 5.70 20.11 3.83
C LEU A 116 4.90 21.00 2.87
N SER A 117 5.43 21.34 1.70
CA SER A 117 4.74 22.19 0.72
C SER A 117 3.43 21.58 0.22
N ALA A 118 3.33 20.25 0.09
CA ALA A 118 2.12 19.61 -0.40
C ALA A 118 1.02 19.51 0.67
N PHE A 119 1.38 19.39 1.95
CA PHE A 119 0.44 19.09 3.03
C PHE A 119 0.19 20.27 3.97
N ASP A 120 1.07 21.28 4.01
CA ASP A 120 0.97 22.47 4.86
C ASP A 120 -0.40 23.17 4.79
N PRO A 121 -1.02 23.39 3.61
CA PRO A 121 -2.33 24.02 3.54
C PRO A 121 -3.42 23.20 4.24
N THR A 122 -3.39 21.88 4.09
CA THR A 122 -4.36 20.97 4.69
C THR A 122 -4.14 20.85 6.19
N TRP A 123 -2.89 20.68 6.63
CA TRP A 123 -2.56 20.62 8.06
C TRP A 123 -2.90 21.93 8.77
N GLY A 124 -2.64 23.09 8.15
CA GLY A 124 -2.97 24.39 8.72
C GLY A 124 -4.45 24.63 8.96
N LYS A 125 -5.32 24.03 8.14
CA LYS A 125 -6.78 24.12 8.29
C LYS A 125 -7.32 23.27 9.43
N TRP A 126 -6.89 22.01 9.50
CA TRP A 126 -7.48 21.01 10.40
C TRP A 126 -6.76 20.89 11.73
N HIS A 127 -5.45 21.12 11.76
CA HIS A 127 -4.65 21.11 12.97
C HIS A 127 -4.43 22.55 13.45
N GLY A 128 -5.40 23.08 14.20
CA GLY A 128 -5.26 24.43 14.75
C GLY A 128 -6.50 25.25 15.07
N ARG A 129 -7.70 24.71 14.89
CA ARG A 129 -8.95 25.50 14.97
C ARG A 129 -9.86 25.16 16.14
N GLU A 130 -9.36 24.64 17.26
CA GLU A 130 -10.24 24.40 18.41
C GLU A 130 -10.72 25.71 19.08
N LYS A 131 -10.00 26.85 18.92
CA LYS A 131 -10.41 28.13 19.51
C LYS A 131 -11.48 28.93 18.74
N ILE A 132 -11.75 28.66 17.46
CA ILE A 132 -12.70 29.48 16.65
C ILE A 132 -14.12 28.87 16.59
N LEU A 133 -14.25 27.54 16.71
CA LEU A 133 -15.55 26.88 16.59
C LEU A 133 -16.46 27.04 17.81
N LYS A 134 -15.94 27.48 18.97
CA LYS A 134 -16.79 27.80 20.13
C LYS A 134 -17.48 29.17 20.03
N THR A 135 -17.16 30.00 19.05
CA THR A 135 -17.67 31.38 18.97
C THR A 135 -18.64 31.62 17.81
N LYS A 136 -18.81 30.70 16.86
CA LYS A 136 -19.80 30.85 15.78
C LYS A 136 -20.88 29.78 15.88
N ARG A 137 -22.03 30.17 16.47
CA ARG A 137 -23.31 29.54 16.15
C ARG A 137 -23.46 29.60 14.63
N TYR A 138 -23.62 28.45 14.00
CA TYR A 138 -23.86 28.33 12.57
C TYR A 138 -25.15 29.07 12.21
N ASN A 139 -25.04 30.12 11.37
CA ASN A 139 -26.15 30.56 10.53
C ASN A 139 -26.03 29.73 9.24
N GLU A 140 -27.09 29.01 8.89
CA GLU A 140 -27.13 28.05 7.78
C GLU A 140 -27.06 28.69 6.37
N GLU A 141 -26.97 30.02 6.27
CA GLU A 141 -26.96 30.75 4.99
C GLU A 141 -25.57 31.11 4.44
N ASP A 142 -24.49 30.93 5.21
CA ASP A 142 -23.10 31.16 4.74
C ASP A 142 -22.42 29.87 4.24
N SER A 143 -23.17 29.01 3.55
CA SER A 143 -22.60 27.86 2.83
C SER A 143 -21.91 28.29 1.53
N VAL A 144 -21.05 29.31 1.63
CA VAL A 144 -20.07 29.62 0.58
C VAL A 144 -19.12 28.44 0.53
N ASP A 145 -19.12 27.74 -0.61
CA ASP A 145 -18.20 26.67 -0.99
C ASP A 145 -16.98 26.60 -0.07
N ILE A 146 -16.99 25.66 0.89
CA ILE A 146 -15.83 25.41 1.74
C ILE A 146 -14.78 24.79 0.83
N ALA A 147 -14.06 25.63 0.10
CA ALA A 147 -12.93 25.25 -0.74
C ALA A 147 -12.05 24.34 0.12
N PHE A 148 -11.96 23.07 -0.26
CA PHE A 148 -11.08 22.11 0.38
C PHE A 148 -9.66 22.66 0.22
N GLU A 149 -9.01 22.99 1.34
CA GLU A 149 -7.73 23.69 1.33
C GLU A 149 -6.63 22.64 1.14
N GLY A 150 -5.88 22.79 0.06
CA GLY A 150 -4.90 21.81 -0.42
C GLY A 150 -5.15 21.41 -1.88
N ASP A 151 -4.12 20.87 -2.52
CA ASP A 151 -4.19 20.35 -3.89
C ASP A 151 -4.18 18.81 -3.84
N PRO A 152 -5.34 18.14 -4.02
CA PRO A 152 -5.42 16.68 -3.95
C PRO A 152 -4.63 16.00 -5.06
N LYS A 153 -4.47 16.63 -6.24
CA LYS A 153 -3.67 16.08 -7.34
C LYS A 153 -2.19 16.13 -6.99
N PHE A 154 -1.73 17.22 -6.40
CA PHE A 154 -0.35 17.36 -5.97
C PHE A 154 -0.03 16.42 -4.79
N GLN A 155 -0.88 16.35 -3.76
CA GLN A 155 -0.73 15.39 -2.65
C GLN A 155 -0.69 13.95 -3.15
N SER A 156 -1.62 13.55 -4.02
CA SER A 156 -1.63 12.22 -4.62
C SER A 156 -0.36 11.94 -5.44
N SER A 157 0.17 12.94 -6.14
CA SER A 157 1.41 12.80 -6.92
C SER A 157 2.64 12.62 -6.02
N ILE A 158 2.70 13.33 -4.89
CA ILE A 158 3.73 13.15 -3.87
C ILE A 158 3.63 11.76 -3.25
N LEU A 159 2.45 11.32 -2.83
CA LEU A 159 2.24 10.00 -2.21
C LEU A 159 2.62 8.82 -3.12
N ARG A 160 2.56 8.99 -4.44
CA ARG A 160 3.02 7.99 -5.42
C ARG A 160 4.56 7.94 -5.58
N CYS A 161 5.29 8.92 -5.04
CA CYS A 161 6.75 8.95 -5.12
C CYS A 161 7.39 7.96 -4.14
N ARG A 162 8.41 7.23 -4.61
CA ARG A 162 9.11 6.20 -3.83
C ARG A 162 9.88 6.71 -2.61
N PHE A 163 10.17 8.01 -2.55
CA PHE A 163 10.85 8.59 -1.39
C PHE A 163 9.88 8.81 -0.23
N VAL A 164 8.57 8.85 -0.48
CA VAL A 164 7.57 9.00 0.57
C VAL A 164 7.47 7.70 1.35
N THR A 165 7.91 7.76 2.59
CA THR A 165 7.78 6.70 3.58
C THR A 165 7.02 7.25 4.78
N VAL A 166 6.43 6.36 5.58
CA VAL A 166 5.73 6.74 6.82
C VAL A 166 6.64 7.60 7.70
N SER A 167 7.89 7.17 7.93
CA SER A 167 8.85 7.93 8.75
C SER A 167 9.07 9.37 8.25
N ARG A 168 9.10 9.59 6.92
CA ARG A 168 9.25 10.95 6.36
C ARG A 168 7.98 11.78 6.47
N LEU A 169 6.81 11.16 6.28
CA LEU A 169 5.52 11.83 6.47
C LEU A 169 5.37 12.28 7.92
N LEU A 170 5.70 11.40 8.87
CA LEU A 170 5.63 11.70 10.29
C LEU A 170 6.67 12.75 10.70
N ALA A 171 7.92 12.65 10.24
CA ALA A 171 8.94 13.67 10.49
C ALA A 171 8.57 15.04 9.91
N ALA A 172 7.96 15.09 8.72
CA ALA A 172 7.45 16.32 8.14
C ALA A 172 6.29 16.88 8.98
N LYS A 173 5.36 16.03 9.44
CA LYS A 173 4.27 16.42 10.32
C LYS A 173 4.76 16.95 11.66
N ASP A 174 5.74 16.29 12.29
CA ASP A 174 6.40 16.77 13.51
C ASP A 174 7.06 18.13 13.31
N THR A 175 7.80 18.29 12.21
CA THR A 175 8.41 19.58 11.83
C THR A 175 7.35 20.66 11.67
N TRP A 176 6.21 20.32 11.08
CA TRP A 176 5.09 21.24 10.91
C TRP A 176 4.45 21.63 12.25
N ILE A 177 4.19 20.65 13.13
CA ILE A 177 3.62 20.88 14.47
C ILE A 177 4.56 21.77 15.29
N GLN A 178 5.87 21.53 15.27
CA GLN A 178 6.83 22.35 16.02
C GLN A 178 6.87 23.81 15.54
N LYS A 179 6.70 24.04 14.23
CA LYS A 179 6.73 25.38 13.64
C LYS A 179 5.41 26.13 13.78
N ASN A 180 4.29 25.44 13.57
CA ASN A 180 2.97 26.06 13.40
C ASN A 180 1.99 25.77 14.56
N GLY A 181 2.32 24.81 15.43
CA GLY A 181 1.44 24.26 16.45
C GLY A 181 1.61 24.85 17.87
N GLN A 182 2.51 25.81 18.10
CA GLN A 182 2.84 26.30 19.45
C GLN A 182 1.63 26.84 20.24
N ASP A 183 0.63 27.41 19.55
CA ASP A 183 -0.59 27.94 20.18
C ASP A 183 -1.83 27.02 20.01
N ARG A 184 -1.63 25.79 19.54
CA ARG A 184 -2.70 24.92 19.02
C ARG A 184 -2.66 23.54 19.68
N ALA A 185 -3.80 23.09 20.19
CA ALA A 185 -3.94 21.69 20.61
C ALA A 185 -4.02 20.78 19.38
N PHE A 186 -3.12 19.81 19.29
CA PHE A 186 -3.22 18.69 18.35
C PHE A 186 -3.94 17.55 19.06
N LYS A 187 -5.14 17.21 18.58
CA LYS A 187 -5.96 16.11 19.10
C LYS A 187 -6.22 15.12 17.98
N PRO A 188 -5.43 14.05 17.87
CA PRO A 188 -5.64 13.08 16.81
C PRO A 188 -6.75 12.08 17.19
N GLU A 189 -7.39 11.51 16.18
CA GLU A 189 -8.44 10.50 16.35
C GLU A 189 -7.81 9.12 16.58
N TYR A 190 -7.66 8.69 17.82
CA TYR A 190 -7.12 7.36 18.16
C TYR A 190 -8.09 6.25 17.76
N PHE A 191 -7.59 5.22 17.07
CA PHE A 191 -8.25 3.95 16.78
C PHE A 191 -8.75 3.26 18.05
N SER A 192 -7.90 3.19 19.08
CA SER A 192 -8.29 2.76 20.42
C SER A 192 -7.90 3.85 21.40
N LYS A 193 -8.88 4.44 22.10
CA LYS A 193 -8.59 5.47 23.11
C LYS A 193 -7.75 4.85 24.24
N PRO A 194 -6.67 5.51 24.67
CA PRO A 194 -5.97 5.12 25.88
C PRO A 194 -6.90 5.27 27.09
N GLN A 195 -6.79 4.35 28.06
CA GLN A 195 -7.66 4.30 29.25
C GLN A 195 -7.47 5.50 30.19
N GLN A 196 -6.38 6.25 30.07
CA GLN A 196 -6.15 7.53 30.74
C GLN A 196 -5.93 8.64 29.70
N GLU A 197 -6.90 9.56 29.62
CA GLU A 197 -6.72 10.85 28.93
C GLU A 197 -5.86 11.78 29.81
N ASP A 198 -4.59 11.43 29.98
CA ASP A 198 -3.63 12.28 30.68
C ASP A 198 -3.29 13.51 29.81
N GLU A 199 -3.00 14.66 30.45
CA GLU A 199 -2.49 15.87 29.78
C GLU A 199 -1.24 15.61 28.91
N THR A 200 -0.55 14.49 29.13
CA THR A 200 0.61 14.02 28.36
C THR A 200 0.29 13.65 26.90
N LEU A 201 -0.95 13.29 26.56
CA LEU A 201 -1.36 12.95 25.19
C LEU A 201 -1.25 14.15 24.23
N SER A 202 -1.30 15.37 24.77
CA SER A 202 -1.13 16.61 24.01
C SER A 202 0.33 16.90 23.61
N LYS A 203 1.29 16.11 24.11
CA LYS A 203 2.75 16.29 23.89
C LYS A 203 3.39 15.18 23.05
N LEU A 204 2.63 14.16 22.64
CA LEU A 204 3.16 13.07 21.82
C LEU A 204 3.60 13.61 20.45
N THR A 205 4.73 13.11 19.98
CA THR A 205 5.16 13.30 18.58
C THR A 205 4.19 12.58 17.63
N ALA A 206 4.10 13.02 16.39
CA ALA A 206 3.36 12.34 15.34
C ALA A 206 3.81 10.89 15.17
N THR A 207 5.09 10.62 15.41
CA THR A 207 5.67 9.27 15.40
C THR A 207 5.12 8.40 16.53
N GLU A 208 5.21 8.85 17.78
CA GLU A 208 4.69 8.09 18.92
C GLU A 208 3.18 7.88 18.83
N TYR A 209 2.43 8.90 18.40
CA TYR A 209 1.01 8.77 18.14
C TYR A 209 0.74 7.65 17.12
N PHE A 210 1.41 7.70 15.97
CA PHE A 210 1.22 6.72 14.91
C PHE A 210 1.55 5.30 15.39
N ASP A 211 2.67 5.12 16.10
CA ASP A 211 3.10 3.81 16.56
C ASP A 211 2.12 3.22 17.59
N ASN A 212 1.61 4.04 18.51
CA ASN A 212 0.57 3.62 19.45
C ASN A 212 -0.72 3.22 18.71
N ASP A 213 -1.17 4.05 17.77
CA ASP A 213 -2.40 3.83 17.02
C ASP A 213 -2.33 2.57 16.14
N PHE A 214 -1.19 2.40 15.45
CA PHE A 214 -0.92 1.24 14.62
C PHE A 214 -0.76 -0.05 15.44
N THR A 215 -0.20 0.04 16.66
CA THR A 215 -0.10 -1.10 17.57
C THR A 215 -1.48 -1.58 17.99
N SER A 216 -2.35 -0.68 18.44
CA SER A 216 -3.73 -1.03 18.79
C SER A 216 -4.52 -1.63 17.61
N PHE A 217 -4.33 -1.06 16.41
CA PHE A 217 -4.91 -1.64 15.19
C PHE A 217 -4.36 -3.04 14.90
N SER A 218 -3.04 -3.23 15.01
CA SER A 218 -2.39 -4.50 14.75
C SER A 218 -2.89 -5.60 15.69
N GLU A 219 -2.99 -5.30 16.99
CA GLU A 219 -3.55 -6.19 18.01
C GLU A 219 -4.98 -6.60 17.67
N PHE A 220 -5.83 -5.63 17.31
CA PHE A 220 -7.20 -5.90 16.86
C PHE A 220 -7.25 -6.85 15.64
N THR A 221 -6.38 -6.65 14.64
CA THR A 221 -6.37 -7.50 13.43
C THR A 221 -5.79 -8.89 13.64
N GLN A 222 -5.09 -9.13 14.76
CA GLN A 222 -4.55 -10.43 15.15
C GLN A 222 -5.47 -11.20 16.10
N GLU A 223 -6.51 -10.56 16.62
CA GLU A 223 -7.42 -11.13 17.61
C GLU A 223 -8.34 -12.20 17.01
N ARG A 224 -8.06 -13.47 17.35
CA ARG A 224 -8.79 -14.64 16.84
C ARG A 224 -10.19 -14.79 17.43
N ASP A 225 -10.29 -14.65 18.75
CA ASP A 225 -11.38 -15.30 19.51
C ASP A 225 -12.38 -14.33 20.14
N ARG A 226 -12.07 -13.03 20.21
CA ARG A 226 -13.04 -12.05 20.74
C ARG A 226 -13.85 -11.42 19.64
N PHE A 227 -15.15 -11.35 19.89
CA PHE A 227 -16.06 -10.45 19.20
C PHE A 227 -15.88 -9.02 19.71
N SER A 228 -14.66 -8.48 19.62
CA SER A 228 -14.43 -7.06 19.87
C SER A 228 -15.22 -6.28 18.81
N ILE A 229 -16.39 -5.77 19.22
CA ILE A 229 -17.33 -5.15 18.30
C ILE A 229 -16.61 -3.96 17.68
N ARG A 230 -16.64 -3.84 16.35
CA ARG A 230 -16.12 -2.70 15.57
C ARG A 230 -16.48 -1.34 16.20
N ARG A 231 -17.63 -1.26 16.90
CA ARG A 231 -18.16 -0.10 17.65
C ARG A 231 -17.27 0.40 18.80
N HIS A 232 -16.39 -0.43 19.36
CA HIS A 232 -15.48 -0.02 20.44
C HIS A 232 -14.21 0.66 19.93
N TYR A 233 -13.97 0.62 18.62
CA TYR A 233 -12.83 1.26 17.98
C TYR A 233 -13.29 2.43 17.11
N ASN A 234 -12.43 3.43 16.99
CA ASN A 234 -12.67 4.61 16.19
C ASN A 234 -12.13 4.42 14.76
N TRP A 235 -13.04 4.34 13.81
CA TRP A 235 -12.75 4.22 12.38
C TRP A 235 -12.78 5.57 11.66
N ASP A 236 -12.87 6.69 12.41
CA ASP A 236 -12.79 8.02 11.85
C ASP A 236 -11.37 8.33 11.37
N VAL A 237 -11.30 9.28 10.44
CA VAL A 237 -10.06 9.69 9.80
C VAL A 237 -9.57 11.01 10.38
N ASN A 238 -8.26 11.09 10.58
CA ASN A 238 -7.53 12.33 10.71
C ASN A 238 -7.67 13.10 9.40
N ARG A 239 -8.07 14.37 9.46
CA ARG A 239 -8.21 15.23 8.26
C ARG A 239 -6.85 15.75 7.78
N ASP A 240 -5.90 14.84 7.60
CA ASP A 240 -4.52 15.11 7.22
C ASP A 240 -4.35 15.30 5.70
N LEU A 241 -5.34 14.90 4.91
CA LEU A 241 -5.35 14.95 3.44
C LEU A 241 -6.49 15.82 2.88
N ALA A 242 -6.23 16.44 1.73
CA ALA A 242 -7.27 17.12 0.96
C ALA A 242 -8.33 16.12 0.47
N ALA A 243 -9.57 16.57 0.34
CA ALA A 243 -10.63 15.72 -0.22
C ALA A 243 -10.30 15.34 -1.67
N GLY A 244 -10.46 14.06 -2.01
CA GLY A 244 -10.11 13.52 -3.32
C GLY A 244 -8.67 13.02 -3.45
N VAL A 245 -7.89 12.97 -2.36
CA VAL A 245 -6.61 12.24 -2.37
C VAL A 245 -6.85 10.74 -2.47
N GLU A 246 -6.21 10.13 -3.45
CA GLU A 246 -6.36 8.72 -3.77
C GLU A 246 -5.29 7.86 -3.10
N ILE A 247 -5.68 6.65 -2.71
CA ILE A 247 -4.73 5.61 -2.30
C ILE A 247 -3.97 5.11 -3.55
N PRO A 248 -2.63 5.08 -3.54
CA PRO A 248 -1.86 4.52 -4.64
C PRO A 248 -2.24 3.06 -4.93
N SER A 249 -2.53 2.73 -6.19
CA SER A 249 -2.93 1.39 -6.63
C SER A 249 -1.95 0.28 -6.25
N SER A 250 -0.66 0.60 -6.15
CA SER A 250 0.37 -0.35 -5.67
C SER A 250 0.17 -0.81 -4.23
N LEU A 251 -0.51 -0.02 -3.39
CA LEU A 251 -0.83 -0.38 -2.01
C LEU A 251 -2.14 -1.14 -1.90
N LEU A 252 -3.01 -1.07 -2.91
CA LEU A 252 -4.29 -1.77 -2.93
C LEU A 252 -4.15 -3.24 -3.35
N LEU A 253 -3.17 -3.58 -4.19
CA LEU A 253 -3.09 -4.91 -4.83
C LEU A 253 -2.19 -5.93 -4.08
N GLY A 254 -1.26 -5.47 -3.25
CA GLY A 254 -0.22 -6.29 -2.64
C GLY A 254 0.82 -6.84 -3.65
N PRO A 255 1.78 -7.68 -3.19
CA PRO A 255 1.95 -8.19 -1.83
C PRO A 255 2.34 -7.09 -0.84
N TRP A 256 1.84 -7.19 0.39
CA TRP A 256 2.10 -6.21 1.43
C TRP A 256 3.29 -6.60 2.30
N THR A 257 4.29 -5.72 2.34
CA THR A 257 5.31 -5.68 3.39
C THR A 257 4.82 -4.89 4.59
N GLU A 258 5.47 -5.02 5.74
CA GLU A 258 5.16 -4.23 6.94
C GLU A 258 5.15 -2.72 6.65
N ASP A 259 6.16 -2.22 5.92
CA ASP A 259 6.24 -0.81 5.51
C ASP A 259 5.03 -0.38 4.66
N SER A 260 4.56 -1.24 3.76
CA SER A 260 3.40 -0.94 2.92
C SER A 260 2.08 -1.00 3.69
N ILE A 261 1.96 -1.87 4.70
CA ILE A 261 0.81 -1.91 5.62
C ILE A 261 0.78 -0.65 6.47
N LYS A 262 1.91 -0.24 7.05
CA LYS A 262 2.02 1.00 7.82
C LYS A 262 1.66 2.22 6.96
N LEU A 263 2.13 2.26 5.72
CA LEU A 263 1.80 3.34 4.79
C LEU A 263 0.32 3.34 4.41
N LEU A 264 -0.26 2.17 4.13
CA LEU A 264 -1.69 2.04 3.81
C LEU A 264 -2.55 2.46 5.00
N PHE A 265 -2.22 2.01 6.21
CA PHE A 265 -2.88 2.43 7.45
C PHE A 265 -2.81 3.95 7.63
N TRP A 266 -1.61 4.55 7.50
CA TRP A 266 -1.45 5.99 7.58
C TRP A 266 -2.34 6.72 6.57
N LEU A 267 -2.36 6.27 5.30
CA LEU A 267 -3.14 6.92 4.24
C LEU A 267 -4.64 6.89 4.50
N ILE A 268 -5.18 5.72 4.86
CA ILE A 268 -6.61 5.57 5.16
C ILE A 268 -6.98 6.44 6.35
N LYS A 269 -6.18 6.35 7.43
CA LYS A 269 -6.38 7.16 8.64
C LYS A 269 -6.23 8.64 8.35
N ALA A 270 -5.37 9.05 7.42
CA ALA A 270 -5.18 10.44 7.00
C ALA A 270 -6.29 10.97 6.08
N GLY A 271 -7.24 10.13 5.66
CA GLY A 271 -8.40 10.53 4.86
C GLY A 271 -8.33 10.17 3.38
N ALA A 272 -7.34 9.39 2.94
CA ALA A 272 -7.28 8.91 1.55
C ALA A 272 -8.46 7.97 1.27
N ARG A 273 -8.94 7.96 0.03
CA ARG A 273 -10.07 7.13 -0.39
C ARG A 273 -9.74 6.36 -1.66
N ILE A 274 -10.51 5.30 -1.90
CA ILE A 274 -10.56 4.63 -3.19
C ILE A 274 -11.45 5.48 -4.11
N ASP A 275 -10.92 5.85 -5.28
CA ASP A 275 -11.74 6.46 -6.32
C ASP A 275 -12.43 5.37 -7.15
N TRP A 276 -13.74 5.31 -7.00
CA TRP A 276 -14.63 4.33 -7.66
C TRP A 276 -15.13 4.78 -9.02
N VAL A 277 -15.08 6.07 -9.33
CA VAL A 277 -15.74 6.65 -10.52
C VAL A 277 -14.70 7.10 -11.55
N GLY A 278 -13.64 7.77 -11.09
CA GLY A 278 -12.63 8.38 -11.97
C GLY A 278 -11.45 7.46 -12.31
N SER A 279 -11.36 6.27 -11.72
CA SER A 279 -10.21 5.38 -11.85
C SER A 279 -10.54 3.89 -11.76
N THR A 280 -9.58 3.03 -12.12
CA THR A 280 -9.67 1.57 -11.91
C THR A 280 -9.31 1.15 -10.48
N SER A 281 -9.17 2.10 -9.54
CA SER A 281 -8.70 1.78 -8.18
C SER A 281 -9.68 0.89 -7.42
N GLY A 282 -10.98 1.02 -7.67
CA GLY A 282 -12.00 0.12 -7.11
C GLY A 282 -11.81 -1.34 -7.53
N GLU A 283 -11.59 -1.59 -8.82
CA GLU A 283 -11.32 -2.95 -9.33
C GLU A 283 -10.02 -3.52 -8.75
N VAL A 284 -8.97 -2.69 -8.71
CA VAL A 284 -7.68 -3.07 -8.12
C VAL A 284 -7.82 -3.39 -6.63
N ALA A 285 -8.64 -2.63 -5.90
CA ALA A 285 -8.91 -2.87 -4.49
C ALA A 285 -9.69 -4.18 -4.28
N ARG A 286 -10.68 -4.49 -5.13
CA ARG A 286 -11.42 -5.77 -5.10
C ARG A 286 -10.49 -6.96 -5.36
N GLU A 287 -9.61 -6.85 -6.35
CA GLU A 287 -8.60 -7.88 -6.61
C GLU A 287 -7.60 -8.01 -5.44
N GLY A 288 -7.21 -6.87 -4.86
CA GLY A 288 -6.42 -6.79 -3.64
C GLY A 288 -7.07 -7.56 -2.49
N LEU A 289 -8.35 -7.33 -2.22
CA LEU A 289 -9.09 -8.00 -1.15
C LEU A 289 -9.08 -9.53 -1.34
N GLN A 290 -9.34 -10.00 -2.57
CA GLN A 290 -9.25 -11.42 -2.89
C GLN A 290 -7.86 -11.99 -2.62
N ARG A 291 -6.79 -11.27 -3.00
CA ARG A 291 -5.41 -11.68 -2.70
C ARG A 291 -5.11 -11.69 -1.21
N ALA A 292 -5.66 -10.73 -0.45
CA ALA A 292 -5.51 -10.68 1.00
C ALA A 292 -6.18 -11.91 1.67
N ILE A 293 -7.37 -12.29 1.21
CA ILE A 293 -8.06 -13.51 1.65
C ILE A 293 -7.25 -14.77 1.31
N ILE A 294 -6.78 -14.88 0.06
CA ILE A 294 -5.99 -16.03 -0.40
C ILE A 294 -4.66 -16.16 0.36
N THR A 295 -4.05 -15.04 0.76
CA THR A 295 -2.81 -15.05 1.53
C THR A 295 -3.02 -15.13 3.04
N GLY A 296 -4.25 -14.97 3.52
CA GLY A 296 -4.59 -14.93 4.95
C GLY A 296 -4.07 -13.68 5.66
N ASN A 297 -3.91 -12.56 4.95
CA ASN A 297 -3.43 -11.31 5.53
C ASN A 297 -4.62 -10.53 6.12
N THR A 298 -4.93 -10.80 7.38
CA THR A 298 -6.07 -10.19 8.10
C THR A 298 -5.93 -8.68 8.20
N THR A 299 -4.73 -8.16 8.45
CA THR A 299 -4.46 -6.72 8.52
C THR A 299 -4.78 -6.02 7.20
N ALA A 300 -4.37 -6.59 6.06
CA ALA A 300 -4.69 -6.05 4.75
C ALA A 300 -6.20 -6.10 4.46
N ILE A 301 -6.90 -7.17 4.87
CA ILE A 301 -8.37 -7.25 4.77
C ILE A 301 -9.01 -6.06 5.50
N HIS A 302 -8.70 -5.85 6.79
CA HIS A 302 -9.28 -4.75 7.57
C HIS A 302 -8.96 -3.37 7.00
N LEU A 303 -7.76 -3.16 6.47
CA LEU A 303 -7.38 -1.89 5.83
C LEU A 303 -8.18 -1.64 4.54
N LEU A 304 -8.27 -2.64 3.68
CA LEU A 304 -9.01 -2.52 2.41
C LEU A 304 -10.51 -2.28 2.66
N GLU A 305 -11.06 -2.95 3.66
CA GLU A 305 -12.43 -2.72 4.15
C GLU A 305 -12.62 -1.29 4.67
N TRP A 306 -11.70 -0.80 5.50
CA TRP A 306 -11.72 0.59 5.98
C TRP A 306 -11.56 1.62 4.86
N ALA A 307 -10.82 1.28 3.80
CA ALA A 307 -10.66 2.15 2.63
C ALA A 307 -11.95 2.32 1.81
N GLY A 308 -12.99 1.50 2.07
CA GLY A 308 -14.33 1.62 1.48
C GLY A 308 -14.86 0.36 0.78
N LEU A 309 -14.24 -0.80 0.98
CA LEU A 309 -14.71 -2.07 0.36
C LEU A 309 -15.88 -2.73 1.10
N ILE A 310 -16.30 -2.20 2.25
CA ILE A 310 -17.31 -2.85 3.08
C ILE A 310 -18.68 -2.97 2.42
N GLU A 311 -19.06 -1.98 1.61
CA GLU A 311 -20.34 -1.99 0.87
C GLU A 311 -20.31 -2.99 -0.30
N GLU A 312 -19.12 -3.42 -0.70
CA GLU A 312 -18.87 -4.29 -1.84
C GLU A 312 -18.74 -5.77 -1.45
N LEU A 313 -18.78 -6.08 -0.15
CA LEU A 313 -18.77 -7.43 0.39
C LEU A 313 -20.14 -8.10 0.25
N ASP A 314 -20.30 -8.88 -0.82
CA ASP A 314 -21.49 -9.71 -1.02
C ASP A 314 -21.39 -11.09 -0.35
N PHE A 315 -22.53 -11.75 -0.20
CA PHE A 315 -22.59 -13.10 0.38
C PHE A 315 -21.80 -14.12 -0.46
N GLN A 316 -21.64 -13.90 -1.77
CA GLN A 316 -20.86 -14.77 -2.65
C GLN A 316 -19.37 -14.71 -2.30
N THR A 317 -18.84 -13.52 -2.04
CA THR A 317 -17.45 -13.35 -1.60
C THR A 317 -17.21 -14.02 -0.25
N LEU A 318 -18.17 -13.93 0.67
CA LEU A 318 -18.08 -14.61 1.97
C LEU A 318 -18.09 -16.13 1.83
N ILE A 319 -19.00 -16.71 1.04
CA ILE A 319 -19.05 -18.17 0.77
C ILE A 319 -17.77 -18.62 0.03
N TRP A 320 -17.32 -17.83 -0.94
CA TRP A 320 -16.08 -18.08 -1.68
C TRP A 320 -14.87 -18.13 -0.74
N SER A 321 -14.84 -17.28 0.29
CA SER A 321 -13.73 -17.25 1.27
C SER A 321 -13.53 -18.59 2.00
N PHE A 322 -14.59 -19.37 2.22
CA PHE A 322 -14.51 -20.67 2.92
C PHE A 322 -13.57 -21.65 2.22
N ARG A 323 -13.51 -21.59 0.88
CA ARG A 323 -12.69 -22.48 0.06
C ARG A 323 -11.32 -21.90 -0.28
N ASN A 324 -11.19 -20.58 -0.27
CA ASN A 324 -10.03 -19.88 -0.84
C ASN A 324 -9.15 -19.16 0.20
N ALA A 325 -9.58 -19.07 1.46
CA ALA A 325 -8.77 -18.48 2.51
C ALA A 325 -7.43 -19.23 2.68
N GLY A 326 -6.34 -18.47 2.74
CA GLY A 326 -5.02 -18.98 3.08
C GLY A 326 -4.56 -18.54 4.47
N GLY A 327 -3.28 -18.75 4.77
CA GLY A 327 -2.72 -18.50 6.10
C GLY A 327 -3.49 -19.26 7.18
N ASP A 328 -3.87 -18.56 8.25
CA ASP A 328 -4.83 -19.09 9.21
C ASP A 328 -6.25 -18.95 8.66
N LYS A 329 -6.78 -20.05 8.12
CA LYS A 329 -8.08 -20.06 7.45
C LYS A 329 -9.22 -19.68 8.39
N ASN A 330 -9.24 -20.19 9.62
CA ASN A 330 -10.29 -19.90 10.59
C ASN A 330 -10.30 -18.41 10.94
N ALA A 331 -9.13 -17.85 11.28
CA ALA A 331 -9.02 -16.44 11.60
C ALA A 331 -9.44 -15.57 10.41
N THR A 332 -8.93 -15.88 9.21
CA THR A 332 -9.22 -15.11 7.99
C THR A 332 -10.72 -15.08 7.68
N VAL A 333 -11.39 -16.24 7.71
CA VAL A 333 -12.83 -16.33 7.48
C VAL A 333 -13.61 -15.67 8.60
N ASN A 334 -13.21 -15.83 9.86
CA ASN A 334 -13.91 -15.17 10.96
C ASN A 334 -13.80 -13.64 10.87
N HIS A 335 -12.64 -13.09 10.47
CA HIS A 335 -12.49 -11.66 10.24
C HIS A 335 -13.37 -11.17 9.09
N ILE A 336 -13.44 -11.86 7.96
CA ILE A 336 -14.26 -11.40 6.84
C ILE A 336 -15.77 -11.52 7.12
N LEU A 337 -16.19 -12.57 7.84
CA LEU A 337 -17.56 -12.70 8.33
C LEU A 337 -17.90 -11.58 9.33
N ARG A 338 -17.01 -11.28 10.28
CA ARG A 338 -17.20 -10.17 11.25
C ARG A 338 -17.48 -8.84 10.55
N ILE A 339 -16.80 -8.58 9.45
CA ILE A 339 -16.95 -7.34 8.68
C ILE A 339 -18.24 -7.38 7.84
N GLY A 340 -18.38 -8.38 6.98
CA GLY A 340 -19.44 -8.43 5.97
C GLY A 340 -20.84 -8.69 6.52
N LEU A 341 -20.99 -9.46 7.60
CA LEU A 341 -22.32 -9.78 8.15
C LEU A 341 -23.05 -8.56 8.69
N SER A 342 -22.33 -7.51 9.10
CA SER A 342 -22.94 -6.27 9.57
C SER A 342 -23.66 -5.49 8.47
N GLN A 343 -23.38 -5.78 7.19
CA GLN A 343 -23.93 -5.07 6.04
C GLN A 343 -24.96 -5.88 5.25
N LEU A 344 -25.08 -7.19 5.52
CA LEU A 344 -25.92 -8.08 4.71
C LEU A 344 -27.36 -8.20 5.26
N PRO A 345 -28.37 -8.29 4.36
CA PRO A 345 -29.73 -8.60 4.77
C PRO A 345 -29.84 -10.05 5.29
N THR A 346 -30.78 -10.30 6.20
CA THR A 346 -30.99 -11.63 6.83
C THR A 346 -31.09 -12.78 5.84
N ARG A 347 -31.73 -12.56 4.68
CA ARG A 347 -31.87 -13.58 3.62
C ARG A 347 -30.51 -14.05 3.08
N ASP A 348 -29.55 -13.15 2.98
CA ASP A 348 -28.22 -13.47 2.46
C ASP A 348 -27.36 -14.13 3.54
N ILE A 349 -27.56 -13.75 4.80
CA ILE A 349 -26.97 -14.43 5.96
C ILE A 349 -27.35 -15.92 5.98
N GLU A 350 -28.61 -16.27 5.71
CA GLU A 350 -29.02 -17.68 5.62
C GLU A 350 -28.33 -18.43 4.47
N LYS A 351 -28.02 -17.77 3.36
CA LYS A 351 -27.29 -18.39 2.24
C LYS A 351 -25.86 -18.73 2.65
N ILE A 352 -25.22 -17.89 3.47
CA ILE A 352 -23.90 -18.17 4.05
C ILE A 352 -23.98 -19.39 4.96
N GLY A 353 -25.03 -19.46 5.79
CA GLY A 353 -25.35 -20.62 6.63
C GLY A 353 -25.46 -21.92 5.83
N ARG A 354 -26.23 -21.89 4.74
CA ARG A 354 -26.35 -23.02 3.81
C ARG A 354 -25.02 -23.38 3.15
N GLY A 355 -24.25 -22.40 2.68
CA GLY A 355 -22.94 -22.65 2.07
C GLY A 355 -21.94 -23.33 3.01
N LEU A 356 -21.99 -23.02 4.31
CA LEU A 356 -21.17 -23.71 5.32
C LEU A 356 -21.67 -25.13 5.61
N ALA A 357 -23.00 -25.33 5.65
CA ALA A 357 -23.59 -26.66 5.79
C ALA A 357 -23.27 -27.57 4.60
N ASP A 358 -23.32 -27.03 3.37
CA ASP A 358 -22.94 -27.75 2.15
C ASP A 358 -21.47 -28.18 2.21
N MET A 359 -20.57 -27.30 2.68
CA MET A 359 -19.17 -27.65 2.89
C MET A 359 -18.98 -28.74 3.96
N GLN A 360 -19.81 -28.74 5.00
CA GLN A 360 -19.80 -29.80 6.01
C GLN A 360 -20.19 -31.15 5.39
N ASN A 361 -21.31 -31.19 4.67
CA ASN A 361 -21.81 -32.40 4.02
C ASN A 361 -20.80 -32.96 3.01
N GLU A 362 -20.16 -32.08 2.24
CA GLU A 362 -19.06 -32.41 1.33
C GLU A 362 -17.88 -33.06 2.08
N ALA A 363 -17.48 -32.48 3.21
CA ALA A 363 -16.41 -33.01 4.06
C ALA A 363 -16.74 -34.38 4.68
N GLU A 364 -17.98 -34.59 5.10
CA GLU A 364 -18.46 -35.87 5.65
C GLU A 364 -18.45 -36.96 4.58
N HIS A 365 -18.88 -36.62 3.36
CA HIS A 365 -18.88 -37.54 2.22
C HIS A 365 -17.46 -37.92 1.77
N GLU A 366 -16.54 -36.95 1.75
CA GLU A 366 -15.13 -37.16 1.39
C GLU A 366 -14.30 -37.81 2.51
N GLY A 367 -14.81 -37.82 3.75
CA GLY A 367 -14.05 -38.23 4.93
C GLY A 367 -12.93 -37.26 5.31
N ASP A 368 -12.99 -36.00 4.86
CA ASP A 368 -11.96 -34.98 5.11
C ASP A 368 -12.10 -34.39 6.53
N GLN A 369 -11.36 -34.98 7.47
CA GLN A 369 -11.31 -34.54 8.86
C GLN A 369 -10.76 -33.11 9.05
N ALA A 370 -9.91 -32.63 8.14
CA ALA A 370 -9.37 -31.27 8.23
C ALA A 370 -10.45 -30.24 7.86
N LYS A 371 -11.21 -30.50 6.77
CA LYS A 371 -12.35 -29.67 6.37
C LYS A 371 -13.46 -29.67 7.44
N LEU A 372 -13.71 -30.80 8.11
CA LEU A 372 -14.65 -30.87 9.25
C LEU A 372 -14.20 -30.02 10.45
N ARG A 373 -12.93 -30.09 10.84
CA ARG A 373 -12.38 -29.25 11.93
C ARG A 373 -12.46 -27.77 11.60
N PHE A 374 -12.20 -27.41 10.35
CA PHE A 374 -12.33 -26.04 9.85
C PHE A 374 -13.77 -25.53 9.99
N VAL A 375 -14.76 -26.29 9.49
CA VAL A 375 -16.18 -25.93 9.61
C VAL A 375 -16.60 -25.80 11.07
N LYS A 376 -16.17 -26.74 11.93
CA LYS A 376 -16.45 -26.67 13.37
C LYS A 376 -15.86 -25.40 14.00
N GLY A 377 -14.62 -25.05 13.65
CA GLY A 377 -13.98 -23.82 14.13
C GLY A 377 -14.68 -22.55 13.65
N ILE A 378 -15.23 -22.51 12.45
CA ILE A 378 -16.08 -21.38 12.03
C ILE A 378 -17.33 -21.31 12.91
N LYS A 379 -18.02 -22.43 13.13
CA LYS A 379 -19.25 -22.45 13.95
C LYS A 379 -19.03 -22.03 15.40
N GLU A 380 -17.87 -22.35 15.98
CA GLU A 380 -17.55 -22.04 17.38
C GLU A 380 -17.28 -20.54 17.62
N TYR A 381 -16.77 -19.82 16.63
CA TYR A 381 -16.29 -18.44 16.78
C TYR A 381 -17.02 -17.43 15.87
N SER A 382 -18.00 -17.87 15.09
CA SER A 382 -18.82 -17.02 14.21
C SER A 382 -20.08 -16.56 14.94
N PRO A 383 -20.54 -15.31 14.73
CA PRO A 383 -21.72 -14.78 15.41
C PRO A 383 -23.04 -15.33 14.82
N LEU A 384 -22.93 -16.18 13.78
CA LEU A 384 -24.05 -16.76 13.05
C LEU A 384 -24.55 -18.09 13.63
N PHE A 385 -23.72 -18.76 14.41
CA PHE A 385 -23.93 -20.12 14.90
C PHE A 385 -23.63 -20.16 16.39
#